data_AF-A0A1Q6LGF6-F1
#
_entry.id   AF-A0A1Q6LGF6-F1
#
_cell.length_a   1.000
_cell.length_b   1.000
_cell.length_c   1.000
_cell.angle_alpha   90.00
_cell.angle_beta   90.00
_cell.angle_gamma   90.00
#
_symmetry.space_group_name_H-M   'P 1'
#
loop_
_entity.id
_entity.type
_entity.pdbx_description
1 polymer ?
#
loop_
_entity_poly.entity_id
_entity_poly.type
_entity_poly.pdbx_seq_one_letter_code
_entity_poly.pdbx_strand_id
1 'polypeptide(L)'
;EDLSLSEIAENEGITRQGVRDAIKRAENQLFEMESRLGLAKKFETLKKGLEEIEQCAEAINVYNLSHTLSREINDNVARIKALTAYLCE
;
A
#
# COMPACT_ATOMS: atom_id res chain seq x y z
N GLU A 1 2.58 -10.06 17.78
CA GLU A 1 3.84 -10.44 18.43
C GLU A 1 4.72 -11.08 17.38
N ASP A 2 6.00 -10.71 17.33
CA ASP A 2 6.95 -11.35 16.43
C ASP A 2 7.55 -12.56 17.13
N LEU A 3 7.14 -13.76 16.70
CA LEU A 3 7.59 -15.02 17.29
C LEU A 3 8.89 -15.49 16.64
N SER A 4 9.80 -16.03 17.45
CA SER A 4 10.96 -16.77 16.96
C SER A 4 10.55 -18.11 16.36
N LEU A 5 11.40 -18.66 15.48
CA LEU A 5 11.17 -19.99 14.88
C LEU A 5 11.03 -21.11 15.92
N SER A 6 11.65 -20.94 17.10
CA SER A 6 11.56 -21.92 18.19
C SER A 6 10.21 -21.84 18.92
N GLU A 7 9.71 -20.63 19.16
CA GLU A 7 8.39 -20.43 19.77
C GLU A 7 7.27 -20.91 18.85
N ILE A 8 7.39 -20.66 17.54
CA ILE A 8 6.45 -21.20 16.54
C ILE A 8 6.50 -22.74 16.54
N ALA A 9 7.70 -23.33 16.60
CA ALA A 9 7.87 -24.78 16.62
C ALA A 9 7.21 -25.41 17.85
N GLU A 10 7.38 -24.79 19.02
CA GLU A 10 6.77 -25.23 20.28
C GLU A 10 5.25 -25.13 20.23
N ASN A 11 4.70 -23.99 19.78
CA ASN A 11 3.25 -23.78 19.68
C ASN A 11 2.57 -24.74 18.67
N GLU A 12 3.23 -24.98 17.53
CA GLU A 12 2.68 -25.80 16.43
C GLU A 12 3.00 -27.30 16.59
N GLY A 13 3.78 -27.69 17.61
CA GLY A 13 4.17 -29.09 17.84
C GLY A 13 5.05 -29.69 16.75
N ILE A 14 5.83 -28.87 16.04
CA ILE A 14 6.75 -29.30 14.97
C ILE A 14 8.20 -28.93 15.30
N THR A 15 9.15 -29.42 14.51
CA THR A 15 10.55 -29.04 14.71
C THR A 15 10.83 -27.63 14.20
N ARG A 16 11.81 -26.94 14.80
CA ARG A 16 12.31 -25.64 14.30
C ARG A 16 12.72 -25.70 12.81
N GLN A 17 13.27 -26.83 12.37
CA GLN A 17 13.59 -27.05 10.96
C GLN A 17 12.32 -27.17 10.10
N GLY A 18 11.29 -27.87 10.59
CA GLY A 18 9.98 -27.95 9.94
C GLY A 18 9.33 -26.58 9.76
N VAL A 19 9.40 -25.70 10.77
CA VAL A 19 8.94 -24.30 10.66
C VAL A 19 9.71 -23.58 9.56
N ARG A 20 11.05 -23.66 9.58
CA ARG A 20 11.91 -23.00 8.58
C ARG A 20 11.56 -23.46 7.16
N ASP A 21 11.38 -24.76 6.96
CA ASP A 21 11.07 -25.31 5.63
C ASP A 21 9.66 -24.91 5.18
N ALA A 22 8.69 -24.85 6.09
CA ALA A 22 7.34 -24.37 5.80
C ALA A 22 7.34 -22.90 5.36
N ILE A 23 8.04 -22.03 6.09
CA ILE A 23 8.21 -20.62 5.72
C ILE A 23 8.85 -20.50 4.35
N LYS A 24 9.95 -21.25 4.09
CA LYS A 24 10.65 -21.13 2.81
C LYS A 24 9.79 -21.60 1.63
N ARG A 25 8.98 -22.64 1.81
CA ARG A 25 8.02 -23.09 0.78
C ARG A 25 6.92 -22.05 0.55
N ALA A 26 6.34 -21.51 1.62
CA ALA A 26 5.31 -20.48 1.52
C ALA A 26 5.84 -19.22 0.82
N GLU A 27 7.05 -18.77 1.17
CA GLU A 27 7.73 -17.66 0.53
C GLU A 27 7.89 -17.89 -0.99
N ASN A 28 8.38 -19.06 -1.39
CA ASN A 28 8.52 -19.40 -2.82
C ASN A 28 7.17 -19.40 -3.55
N GLN A 29 6.10 -19.93 -2.92
CA GLN A 29 4.76 -19.91 -3.49
C GLN A 29 4.22 -18.49 -3.64
N LEU A 30 4.44 -17.63 -2.65
CA LEU A 30 4.04 -16.22 -2.72
C LEU A 30 4.76 -15.50 -3.86
N PHE A 31 6.07 -15.71 -4.03
CA PHE A 31 6.81 -15.12 -5.14
C PHE A 31 6.35 -15.64 -6.51
N GLU A 32 6.06 -16.94 -6.63
CA GLU A 32 5.52 -17.51 -7.86
C GLU A 32 4.13 -16.92 -8.18
N MET A 33 3.25 -16.85 -7.18
CA MET A 33 1.94 -16.22 -7.32
C MET A 33 2.04 -14.76 -7.73
N GLU A 34 2.92 -13.98 -7.10
CA GLU A 34 3.14 -12.59 -7.48
C GLU A 34 3.72 -12.46 -8.89
N SER A 35 4.63 -13.35 -9.31
CA SER A 35 5.15 -13.34 -10.68
C SER A 35 4.06 -13.56 -11.74
N ARG A 36 3.00 -14.30 -11.39
CA ARG A 36 1.89 -14.64 -12.28
C ARG A 36 0.78 -13.59 -12.23
N LEU A 37 0.47 -13.06 -11.06
CA LEU A 37 -0.69 -12.18 -10.85
C LEU A 37 -0.30 -10.70 -10.85
N GLY A 38 0.90 -10.37 -10.36
CA GLY A 38 1.46 -9.03 -10.27
C GLY A 38 0.64 -8.09 -9.37
N LEU A 39 0.00 -8.62 -8.32
CA LEU A 39 -0.96 -7.87 -7.50
C LEU A 39 -0.23 -6.86 -6.62
N ALA A 40 0.85 -7.28 -5.96
CA ALA A 40 1.63 -6.39 -5.11
C ALA A 40 2.23 -5.25 -5.94
N LYS A 41 2.77 -5.55 -7.12
CA LYS A 41 3.28 -4.51 -8.04
C LYS A 41 2.19 -3.54 -8.50
N LYS A 42 1.01 -4.05 -8.87
CA LYS A 42 -0.12 -3.21 -9.30
C LYS A 42 -0.61 -2.32 -8.17
N PHE A 43 -0.72 -2.87 -6.96
CA PHE A 43 -1.12 -2.13 -5.77
C PHE A 43 -0.13 -0.99 -5.46
N GLU A 44 1.17 -1.28 -5.48
CA GLU A 44 2.22 -0.26 -5.30
C GLU A 44 2.16 0.83 -6.37
N THR A 45 1.90 0.45 -7.62
CA THR A 45 1.75 1.41 -8.73
C THR A 45 0.53 2.31 -8.53
N LEU A 46 -0.60 1.73 -8.13
CA LEU A 46 -1.83 2.47 -7.84
C LEU A 46 -1.61 3.45 -6.69
N LYS A 47 -0.98 3.00 -5.61
CA LYS A 47 -0.67 3.83 -4.43
C LYS A 47 0.16 5.05 -4.82
N LYS A 48 1.24 4.85 -5.58
CA LYS A 48 2.07 5.96 -6.11
C LYS A 48 1.28 6.92 -6.98
N GLY A 49 0.41 6.40 -7.85
CA GLY A 49 -0.46 7.24 -8.69
C GLY A 49 -1.41 8.09 -7.84
N LEU A 50 -1.99 7.54 -6.77
CA LEU A 50 -2.86 8.29 -5.85
C LEU A 50 -2.09 9.38 -5.09
N GLU A 51 -0.88 9.08 -4.63
CA GLU A 51 0.00 10.06 -3.98
C GLU A 51 0.37 11.21 -4.95
N GLU A 52 0.68 10.91 -6.21
CA GLU A 52 0.95 11.91 -7.24
C GLU A 52 -0.27 12.78 -7.55
N ILE A 53 -1.48 12.20 -7.59
CA ILE A 53 -2.74 12.93 -7.78
C ILE A 53 -2.97 13.90 -6.61
N GLU A 54 -2.74 13.45 -5.38
CA GLU A 54 -2.87 14.31 -4.19
C GLU A 54 -1.89 15.49 -4.23
N GLN A 55 -0.64 15.24 -4.61
CA GLN A 55 0.37 16.30 -4.78
C GLN A 55 -0.03 17.31 -5.87
N CYS A 56 -0.55 16.83 -7.00
CA CYS A 56 -1.06 17.70 -8.06
C CYS A 56 -2.24 18.55 -7.57
N ALA A 57 -3.18 17.96 -6.82
CA ALA A 57 -4.31 18.69 -6.26
C ALA A 57 -3.85 19.78 -5.27
N GLU A 58 -2.81 19.51 -4.47
CA GLU A 58 -2.23 20.52 -3.58
C GLU A 58 -1.53 21.65 -4.36
N ALA A 59 -0.78 21.33 -5.41
CA ALA A 59 -0.16 22.35 -6.26
C ALA A 59 -1.21 23.28 -6.89
N ILE A 60 -2.33 22.72 -7.36
CA ILE A 60 -3.47 23.49 -7.89
C ILE A 60 -4.07 24.38 -6.80
N ASN A 61 -4.23 23.86 -5.58
CA ASN A 61 -4.76 24.62 -4.45
C ASN A 61 -3.88 25.84 -4.11
N VAL A 62 -2.57 25.62 -3.99
CA VAL A 62 -1.60 26.68 -3.70
C VAL A 62 -1.60 27.74 -4.80
N TYR A 63 -1.66 27.33 -6.07
CA TYR A 63 -1.76 28.26 -7.19
C TYR A 63 -3.06 29.08 -7.14
N ASN A 64 -4.19 28.42 -6.87
CA ASN A 64 -5.48 29.08 -6.74
C ASN A 64 -5.49 30.10 -5.60
N LEU A 65 -4.97 29.74 -4.42
CA LEU A 65 -4.88 30.63 -3.26
C LEU A 65 -4.01 31.87 -3.52
N SER A 66 -3.00 31.75 -4.38
CA SER A 66 -2.08 32.85 -4.70
C SER A 66 -2.52 33.74 -5.87
N HIS A 67 -3.49 33.32 -6.69
CA HIS A 67 -3.86 34.05 -7.93
C HIS A 67 -5.36 34.32 -8.06
N THR A 68 -6.20 33.31 -7.97
CA THR A 68 -7.61 33.38 -8.42
C THR A 68 -8.63 33.29 -7.28
N LEU A 69 -8.28 32.68 -6.15
CA LEU A 69 -9.15 32.45 -4.99
C LEU A 69 -10.53 31.86 -5.36
N SER A 70 -10.57 31.03 -6.41
CA SER A 70 -11.81 30.45 -6.90
C SER A 70 -12.35 29.41 -5.92
N ARG A 71 -13.58 29.61 -5.46
CA ARG A 71 -14.28 28.67 -4.60
C ARG A 71 -14.48 27.31 -5.30
N GLU A 72 -14.84 27.32 -6.58
CA GLU A 72 -15.06 26.10 -7.34
C GLU A 72 -13.78 25.24 -7.46
N ILE A 73 -12.62 25.89 -7.60
CA ILE A 73 -11.33 25.18 -7.61
C ILE A 73 -11.06 24.57 -6.23
N ASN A 74 -11.30 25.31 -5.15
CA ASN A 74 -11.13 24.79 -3.78
C ASN A 74 -12.04 23.57 -3.52
N ASP A 75 -13.31 23.65 -3.92
CA ASP A 75 -14.28 22.58 -3.72
C ASP A 75 -13.86 21.31 -4.49
N ASN A 76 -13.37 21.46 -5.73
CA ASN A 76 -12.86 20.34 -6.53
C ASN A 76 -11.58 19.74 -5.94
N VAL A 77 -10.63 20.56 -5.49
CA VAL A 77 -9.40 20.08 -4.82
C VAL A 77 -9.78 19.28 -3.57
N ALA A 78 -10.68 19.80 -2.73
CA ALA A 78 -11.12 19.12 -1.51
C ALA A 78 -11.74 17.75 -1.84
N ARG A 79 -12.55 17.68 -2.90
CA ARG A 79 -13.13 16.43 -3.38
C ARG A 79 -12.07 15.44 -3.89
N ILE A 80 -11.08 15.90 -4.64
CA ILE A 80 -9.99 15.05 -5.13
C ILE A 80 -9.23 14.45 -3.95
N LYS A 81 -8.84 15.28 -2.97
CA LYS A 81 -8.13 14.81 -1.76
C LYS A 81 -8.95 13.81 -0.94
N ALA A 82 -10.25 14.03 -0.80
CA ALA A 82 -11.12 13.09 -0.10
C ALA A 82 -11.21 11.74 -0.83
N LEU A 83 -11.27 11.76 -2.17
CA LEU A 83 -11.29 10.54 -2.97
C LEU A 83 -9.97 9.80 -2.94
N THR A 84 -8.83 10.50 -3.02
CA THR A 84 -7.51 9.84 -2.93
C THR A 84 -7.29 9.23 -1.55
N ALA A 85 -7.70 9.90 -0.47
CA ALA A 85 -7.64 9.35 0.88
C ALA A 85 -8.50 8.07 1.02
N TYR A 86 -9.75 8.11 0.53
CA TYR A 86 -10.65 6.94 0.55
C TYR A 86 -10.13 5.74 -0.26
N LEU A 87 -9.46 5.98 -1.39
CA LEU A 87 -8.91 4.92 -2.24
C LEU A 87 -7.56 4.37 -1.75
N CYS A 88 -6.94 5.03 -0.76
CA CYS A 88 -5.65 4.63 -0.19
C CYS A 88 -5.81 3.78 1.10
N GLU A 89 -7.00 3.80 1.72
CA GLU A 89 -7.43 2.89 2.79
C GLU A 89 -7.78 1.49 2.26
#